data_AF-A0A920R423-F1
#
_entry.id   AF-A0A920R423-F1
#
_cell.length_a   1.000
_cell.length_b   1.000
_cell.length_c   1.000
_cell.angle_alpha   90.00
_cell.angle_beta   90.00
_cell.angle_gamma   90.00
#
_symmetry.space_group_name_H-M   'P 1'
#
loop_
_entity.id
_entity.type
_entity.pdbx_description
1 polymer ?
#
loop_
_entity_poly.entity_id
_entity_poly.type
_entity_poly.pdbx_seq_one_letter_code
_entity_poly.pdbx_strand_id
1 'polypeptide(L)'
;MDAANILKPSLARGELQVVGATTQDDYRKYVERDPALERRFQPIVVDAPDAITTVEILRGVKGMYEQHHDLEILDEALETAATLADRYIADRQLPDKAIDLIDEAASRVRIKHSTVPKSLREAQKELDAVRREKDEVISAQKYETAAELRDRELKLVTKIEQLDAGWKKENPDAGEAKVTADDIAEVVAMWTRIPVTRLDVEEKERLINMEDALRLNVVGQDEAISVISKAVRRSRPWFERSQTSNRSIFVLLAQLVSAKRIV
;
A
#
# COMPACT_ATOMS: atom_id res chain seq x y z
N MET A 1 2.55 23.36 -32.09
CA MET A 1 1.78 24.50 -31.56
C MET A 1 1.78 24.39 -30.05
N ASP A 2 2.19 25.44 -29.35
CA ASP A 2 2.25 25.44 -27.88
C ASP A 2 0.86 25.78 -27.33
N ALA A 3 0.22 24.82 -26.66
CA ALA A 3 -1.14 24.96 -26.14
C ALA A 3 -1.27 26.15 -25.17
N ALA A 4 -0.19 26.49 -24.46
CA ALA A 4 -0.16 27.64 -23.57
C ALA A 4 -0.42 28.97 -24.30
N ASN A 5 0.13 29.16 -25.50
CA ASN A 5 -0.06 30.40 -26.26
C ASN A 5 -1.49 30.53 -26.84
N ILE A 6 -2.19 29.41 -27.00
CA ILE A 6 -3.60 29.40 -27.43
C ILE A 6 -4.53 29.77 -26.26
N LEU A 7 -4.20 29.35 -25.04
CA LEU A 7 -5.07 29.53 -23.86
C LEU A 7 -4.86 30.88 -23.15
N LYS A 8 -3.67 31.48 -23.23
CA LYS A 8 -3.35 32.77 -22.57
C LYS A 8 -4.34 33.90 -22.87
N PRO A 9 -4.79 34.14 -24.12
CA PRO A 9 -5.74 35.22 -24.40
C PRO A 9 -7.09 35.02 -23.69
N SER A 10 -7.62 33.80 -23.68
CA SER A 10 -8.90 33.47 -23.03
C SER A 10 -8.82 33.50 -21.50
N LEU A 11 -7.69 33.06 -20.93
CA LEU A 11 -7.40 33.21 -19.49
C LEU A 11 -7.25 34.68 -19.10
N ALA A 12 -6.61 35.50 -19.94
CA ALA A 12 -6.41 36.92 -19.68
C ALA A 12 -7.71 37.72 -19.71
N ARG A 13 -8.66 37.36 -20.59
CA ARG A 13 -10.00 37.95 -20.67
C ARG A 13 -10.99 37.39 -19.65
N GLY A 14 -10.64 36.31 -18.95
CA GLY A 14 -11.52 35.66 -17.98
C GLY A 14 -12.66 34.86 -18.61
N GLU A 15 -12.59 34.58 -19.92
CA GLU A 15 -13.57 33.76 -20.65
C GLU A 15 -13.47 32.27 -20.30
N LEU A 16 -12.33 31.86 -19.73
CA LEU A 16 -12.03 30.49 -19.35
C LEU A 16 -11.63 30.44 -17.88
N GLN A 17 -12.38 29.67 -17.08
CA GLN A 17 -12.04 29.34 -15.70
C GLN A 17 -11.49 27.92 -15.66
N VAL A 18 -10.33 27.74 -15.03
CA VAL A 18 -9.66 26.44 -14.93
C VAL A 18 -9.11 26.22 -13.53
N VAL A 19 -9.08 24.96 -13.10
CA VAL A 19 -8.34 24.48 -11.94
C VAL A 19 -7.22 23.60 -12.47
N GLY A 20 -5.99 23.85 -12.00
CA GLY A 20 -4.81 23.08 -12.37
C GLY A 20 -4.20 22.39 -11.16
N ALA A 21 -3.65 21.20 -11.36
CA ALA A 21 -2.81 20.50 -10.38
C ALA A 21 -1.38 20.45 -10.94
N THR A 22 -0.39 20.80 -10.11
CA THR A 22 1.01 20.80 -10.50
C THR A 22 1.90 20.65 -9.27
N THR A 23 3.18 20.32 -9.48
CA THR A 23 4.17 20.29 -8.41
C THR A 23 4.66 21.70 -8.09
N GLN A 24 5.21 21.91 -6.89
CA GLN A 24 5.73 23.23 -6.53
C GLN A 24 6.90 23.66 -7.44
N ASP A 25 7.70 22.72 -7.92
CA ASP A 25 8.81 22.97 -8.82
C ASP A 25 8.34 23.37 -10.22
N ASP A 26 7.32 22.69 -10.75
CA ASP A 26 6.72 23.05 -12.04
C ASP A 26 5.99 24.40 -11.98
N TYR A 27 5.31 24.70 -10.87
CA TYR A 27 4.71 26.01 -10.65
C TYR A 27 5.76 27.12 -10.74
N ARG A 28 6.87 26.99 -10.00
CA ARG A 28 8.00 27.94 -10.04
C ARG A 28 8.61 28.08 -11.42
N LYS A 29 8.69 26.98 -12.18
CA LYS A 29 9.35 26.95 -13.48
C LYS A 29 8.49 27.56 -14.59
N TYR A 30 7.19 27.30 -14.59
CA TYR A 30 6.32 27.59 -15.73
C TYR A 30 5.23 28.64 -15.46
N VAL A 31 4.75 28.78 -14.23
CA VAL A 31 3.65 29.69 -13.89
C VAL A 31 4.18 30.98 -13.28
N GLU A 32 5.02 30.89 -12.25
CA GLU A 32 5.58 32.05 -11.54
C GLU A 32 6.49 32.90 -12.43
N ARG A 33 7.15 32.27 -13.42
CA ARG A 33 8.01 32.99 -14.38
C ARG A 33 7.24 33.67 -15.51
N ASP A 34 5.96 33.38 -15.69
CA ASP A 34 5.12 33.99 -16.73
C ASP A 34 4.16 35.02 -16.11
N PRO A 35 4.41 36.33 -16.31
CA PRO A 35 3.61 37.39 -15.70
C PRO A 35 2.13 37.37 -16.09
N ALA A 36 1.77 36.77 -17.23
CA ALA A 36 0.38 36.66 -17.66
C ALA A 36 -0.38 35.57 -16.88
N LEU A 37 0.30 34.47 -16.55
CA LEU A 37 -0.27 33.35 -15.80
C LEU A 37 -0.26 33.65 -14.30
N GLU A 38 0.83 34.21 -13.77
CA GLU A 38 0.98 34.56 -12.35
C GLU A 38 -0.16 35.48 -11.86
N ARG A 39 -0.61 36.43 -12.69
CA ARG A 39 -1.71 37.36 -12.36
C ARG A 39 -3.11 36.73 -12.40
N ARG A 40 -3.23 35.51 -12.92
CA ARG A 40 -4.52 34.82 -13.13
C ARG A 40 -4.67 33.56 -12.29
N PHE A 41 -3.57 32.96 -11.86
CA PHE A 41 -3.58 31.81 -10.97
C PHE A 41 -3.33 32.24 -9.53
N GLN A 42 -4.23 31.82 -8.64
CA GLN A 42 -3.99 31.86 -7.20
C GLN A 42 -3.42 30.50 -6.77
N PRO A 43 -2.17 30.43 -6.28
CA PRO A 43 -1.64 29.18 -5.75
C PRO A 43 -2.37 28.82 -4.45
N ILE A 44 -2.72 27.54 -4.33
CA ILE A 44 -3.23 26.90 -3.12
C ILE A 44 -2.29 25.73 -2.82
N VAL A 45 -1.63 25.77 -1.67
CA VAL A 45 -0.77 24.67 -1.22
C VAL A 45 -1.66 23.59 -0.64
N VAL A 46 -1.50 22.37 -1.12
CA VAL A 46 -2.19 21.18 -0.62
C VAL A 46 -1.14 20.30 0.04
N ASP A 47 -1.24 20.16 1.36
CA ASP A 47 -0.35 19.30 2.14
C ASP A 47 -0.78 17.84 2.02
N ALA A 48 0.17 16.93 2.24
CA ALA A 48 -0.14 15.51 2.35
C ALA A 48 -1.07 15.28 3.57
N PRO A 49 -2.06 14.39 3.47
CA PRO A 49 -2.92 14.03 4.60
C PRO A 49 -2.11 13.40 5.73
N ASP A 50 -2.58 13.58 6.96
CA ASP A 50 -2.09 12.82 8.09
C ASP A 50 -2.56 11.35 8.03
N ALA A 51 -2.03 10.50 8.92
CA ALA A 51 -2.39 9.09 8.96
C ALA A 51 -3.90 8.88 9.16
N ILE A 52 -4.54 9.69 10.02
CA ILE A 52 -5.97 9.59 10.35
C ILE A 52 -6.83 9.90 9.12
N THR A 53 -6.56 11.01 8.45
CA THR A 53 -7.25 11.40 7.20
C THR A 53 -6.99 10.38 6.10
N THR A 54 -5.79 9.80 6.06
CA THR A 54 -5.47 8.74 5.09
C THR A 54 -6.33 7.50 5.31
N VAL A 55 -6.61 7.10 6.56
CA VAL A 55 -7.52 5.97 6.83
C VAL A 55 -8.91 6.22 6.26
N GLU A 56 -9.45 7.45 6.37
CA GLU A 56 -10.75 7.79 5.77
C GLU A 56 -10.71 7.73 4.24
N ILE A 57 -9.62 8.19 3.62
CA ILE A 57 -9.40 8.07 2.17
C ILE A 57 -9.37 6.59 1.77
N LEU A 58 -8.63 5.76 2.51
CA LEU A 58 -8.52 4.33 2.28
C LEU A 58 -9.88 3.63 2.39
N ARG A 59 -10.71 3.98 3.37
CA ARG A 59 -12.10 3.48 3.47
C ARG A 59 -12.94 3.86 2.25
N GLY A 60 -12.73 5.06 1.70
CA GLY A 60 -13.42 5.53 0.50
C GLY A 60 -13.06 4.73 -0.77
N VAL A 61 -11.81 4.26 -0.89
CA VAL A 61 -11.34 3.48 -2.05
C VAL A 61 -11.37 1.97 -1.83
N LYS A 62 -11.50 1.51 -0.58
CA LYS A 62 -11.52 0.10 -0.14
C LYS A 62 -12.36 -0.79 -1.05
N GLY A 63 -13.62 -0.40 -1.28
CA GLY A 63 -14.57 -1.21 -2.05
C GLY A 63 -14.13 -1.47 -3.50
N MET A 64 -13.34 -0.58 -4.10
CA MET A 64 -12.81 -0.78 -5.44
C MET A 64 -11.75 -1.90 -5.47
N TYR A 65 -10.88 -1.93 -4.45
CA TYR A 65 -9.84 -2.96 -4.31
C TYR A 65 -10.42 -4.32 -3.89
N GLU A 66 -11.40 -4.33 -2.99
CA GLU A 66 -12.11 -5.55 -2.61
C GLU A 66 -12.77 -6.22 -3.83
N GLN A 67 -13.46 -5.43 -4.66
CA GLN A 67 -14.05 -5.93 -5.90
C GLN A 67 -13.02 -6.38 -6.92
N HIS A 68 -11.90 -5.66 -7.05
CA HIS A 68 -10.84 -6.01 -8.00
C HIS A 68 -10.16 -7.34 -7.64
N HIS A 69 -9.92 -7.57 -6.34
CA HIS A 69 -9.17 -8.72 -5.85
C HIS A 69 -10.06 -9.89 -5.37
N ASP A 70 -11.37 -9.70 -5.26
CA ASP A 70 -12.32 -10.70 -4.75
C ASP A 70 -11.94 -11.18 -3.33
N LEU A 71 -11.76 -10.20 -2.43
CA LEU A 71 -11.38 -10.41 -1.04
C LEU A 71 -11.92 -9.28 -0.16
N GLU A 72 -11.91 -9.47 1.15
CA GLU A 72 -12.28 -8.45 2.13
C GLU A 72 -11.02 -7.78 2.71
N ILE A 73 -11.03 -6.46 2.86
CA ILE A 73 -9.94 -5.73 3.51
C ILE A 73 -10.40 -5.36 4.91
N LEU A 74 -9.73 -5.83 5.95
CA LEU A 74 -10.13 -5.51 7.33
C LEU A 74 -9.79 -4.06 7.67
N ASP A 75 -10.59 -3.42 8.53
CA ASP A 75 -10.36 -2.01 8.89
C ASP A 75 -9.01 -1.81 9.62
N GLU A 76 -8.58 -2.80 10.40
CA GLU A 76 -7.24 -2.83 11.02
C GLU A 76 -6.10 -2.80 10.00
N ALA A 77 -6.32 -3.36 8.79
CA ALA A 77 -5.33 -3.33 7.72
C ALA A 77 -5.19 -1.92 7.14
N LEU A 78 -6.28 -1.14 7.07
CA LEU A 78 -6.24 0.25 6.61
C LEU A 78 -5.46 1.14 7.59
N GLU A 79 -5.73 0.98 8.89
CA GLU A 79 -5.03 1.70 9.97
C GLU A 79 -3.53 1.37 9.97
N THR A 80 -3.21 0.08 9.81
CA THR A 80 -1.84 -0.41 9.75
C THR A 80 -1.13 0.11 8.49
N ALA A 81 -1.80 0.12 7.34
CA ALA A 81 -1.24 0.63 6.09
C ALA A 81 -0.88 2.12 6.20
N ALA A 82 -1.79 2.95 6.71
CA ALA A 82 -1.52 4.37 6.90
C ALA A 82 -0.35 4.59 7.89
N THR A 83 -0.36 3.89 9.02
CA THR A 83 0.65 4.06 10.09
C THR A 83 2.04 3.59 9.66
N LEU A 84 2.14 2.39 9.08
CA LEU A 84 3.42 1.83 8.66
C LEU A 84 3.98 2.55 7.43
N ALA A 85 3.12 2.95 6.48
CA ALA A 85 3.57 3.73 5.34
C ALA A 85 4.14 5.07 5.78
N ASP A 86 3.49 5.77 6.72
CA ASP A 86 4.00 7.04 7.24
C ASP A 86 5.37 6.86 7.90
N ARG A 87 5.50 5.84 8.74
CA ARG A 87 6.69 5.60 9.56
C ARG A 87 7.89 5.10 8.77
N TYR A 88 7.68 4.17 7.83
CA TYR A 88 8.77 3.40 7.24
C TYR A 88 9.05 3.72 5.76
N ILE A 89 8.14 4.39 5.06
CA ILE A 89 8.27 4.72 3.64
C ILE A 89 8.41 6.24 3.50
N ALA A 90 9.64 6.75 3.60
CA ALA A 90 9.92 8.19 3.68
C ALA A 90 10.07 8.89 2.32
N ASP A 91 10.30 8.14 1.25
CA ASP A 91 10.51 8.63 -0.11
C ASP A 91 9.20 8.95 -0.86
N ARG A 92 8.06 8.64 -0.25
CA ARG A 92 6.73 8.80 -0.83
C ARG A 92 5.78 9.51 0.13
N GLN A 93 4.76 10.15 -0.41
CA GLN A 93 3.77 10.89 0.36
C GLN A 93 2.48 10.09 0.53
N LEU A 94 1.81 10.27 1.68
CA LEU A 94 0.43 9.83 1.86
C LEU A 94 -0.50 10.62 0.91
N PRO A 95 -1.65 10.05 0.50
CA PRO A 95 -2.16 8.71 0.80
C PRO A 95 -1.62 7.62 -0.15
N ASP A 96 -0.95 8.02 -1.24
CA ASP A 96 -0.53 7.18 -2.37
C ASP A 96 0.27 5.94 -1.93
N LYS A 97 1.28 6.12 -1.08
CA LYS A 97 2.08 5.00 -0.54
C LYS A 97 1.26 3.98 0.27
N ALA A 98 0.19 4.40 0.95
CA ALA A 98 -0.65 3.52 1.74
C ALA A 98 -1.64 2.75 0.86
N ILE A 99 -2.13 3.39 -0.21
CA ILE A 99 -2.96 2.74 -1.24
C ILE A 99 -2.19 1.61 -1.90
N ASP A 100 -0.94 1.84 -2.29
CA ASP A 100 -0.14 0.80 -2.94
C ASP A 100 0.17 -0.38 -1.99
N LEU A 101 0.36 -0.13 -0.69
CA LEU A 101 0.52 -1.20 0.28
C LEU A 101 -0.71 -2.10 0.35
N ILE A 102 -1.91 -1.49 0.33
CA ILE A 102 -3.17 -2.21 0.32
C ILE A 102 -3.30 -3.05 -0.95
N ASP A 103 -2.99 -2.48 -2.12
CA ASP A 103 -3.10 -3.17 -3.40
C ASP A 103 -2.12 -4.36 -3.51
N GLU A 104 -0.88 -4.17 -3.08
CA GLU A 104 0.14 -5.21 -3.06
C GLU A 104 -0.22 -6.32 -2.06
N ALA A 105 -0.70 -5.97 -0.86
CA ALA A 105 -1.16 -6.94 0.13
C ALA A 105 -2.36 -7.73 -0.38
N ALA A 106 -3.35 -7.06 -0.98
CA ALA A 106 -4.52 -7.70 -1.58
C ALA A 106 -4.11 -8.67 -2.70
N SER A 107 -3.23 -8.24 -3.61
CA SER A 107 -2.68 -9.09 -4.66
C SER A 107 -2.00 -10.34 -4.09
N ARG A 108 -1.19 -10.17 -3.04
CA ARG A 108 -0.47 -11.28 -2.40
C ARG A 108 -1.41 -12.25 -1.67
N VAL A 109 -2.34 -11.74 -0.87
CA VAL A 109 -3.35 -12.57 -0.18
C VAL A 109 -4.16 -13.35 -1.20
N ARG A 110 -4.60 -12.68 -2.26
CA ARG A 110 -5.28 -13.33 -3.37
C ARG A 110 -4.43 -14.42 -3.99
N ILE A 111 -3.14 -14.20 -4.27
CA ILE A 111 -2.26 -15.24 -4.82
C ILE A 111 -2.10 -16.42 -3.84
N LYS A 112 -1.92 -16.14 -2.54
CA LYS A 112 -1.82 -17.17 -1.49
C LYS A 112 -3.09 -18.05 -1.42
N HIS A 113 -4.28 -17.44 -1.53
CA HIS A 113 -5.57 -18.14 -1.43
C HIS A 113 -6.10 -18.67 -2.78
N SER A 114 -5.66 -18.11 -3.90
CA SER A 114 -6.06 -18.50 -5.26
C SER A 114 -5.29 -19.69 -5.83
N THR A 115 -4.61 -20.48 -4.99
CA THR A 115 -4.21 -21.86 -5.33
C THR A 115 -5.44 -22.77 -5.42
N VAL A 116 -6.39 -22.36 -6.25
CA VAL A 116 -7.44 -23.19 -6.80
C VAL A 116 -6.75 -24.41 -7.42
N PRO A 117 -7.16 -25.64 -7.08
CA PRO A 117 -6.53 -26.84 -7.61
C PRO A 117 -6.50 -26.77 -9.13
N LYS A 118 -5.35 -27.11 -9.74
CA LYS A 118 -5.18 -27.12 -11.20
C LYS A 118 -6.32 -27.89 -11.89
N SER A 119 -6.79 -28.97 -11.26
CA SER A 119 -7.95 -29.76 -11.67
C SER A 119 -9.26 -28.98 -11.73
N LEU A 120 -9.54 -28.10 -10.77
CA LEU A 120 -10.75 -27.26 -10.75
C LEU A 120 -10.68 -26.20 -11.87
N ARG A 121 -9.52 -25.57 -12.05
CA ARG A 121 -9.30 -24.57 -13.10
C ARG A 121 -9.39 -25.15 -14.51
N GLU A 122 -8.87 -26.36 -14.72
CA GLU A 122 -8.99 -27.10 -15.98
C GLU A 122 -10.46 -27.49 -16.26
N ALA A 123 -11.18 -27.97 -15.25
CA ALA A 123 -12.60 -28.32 -15.38
C ALA A 123 -13.47 -27.10 -15.72
N GLN A 124 -13.22 -25.94 -15.10
CA GLN A 124 -13.94 -24.69 -15.40
C GLN A 124 -13.69 -24.23 -16.84
N LYS A 125 -12.43 -24.31 -17.32
CA LYS A 125 -12.07 -23.97 -18.70
C LYS A 125 -12.73 -24.91 -19.71
N GLU A 126 -12.83 -26.19 -19.38
CA GLU A 126 -13.55 -27.17 -20.20
C GLU A 126 -15.06 -26.87 -20.25
N LEU A 127 -15.67 -26.49 -19.11
CA LEU A 127 -17.07 -26.09 -19.04
C LEU A 127 -17.37 -24.89 -19.94
N ASP A 128 -16.51 -23.86 -19.91
CA ASP A 128 -16.68 -22.68 -20.77
C ASP A 128 -16.56 -23.01 -22.25
N ALA A 129 -15.66 -23.93 -22.61
CA ALA A 129 -15.53 -24.41 -23.99
C ALA A 129 -16.80 -25.17 -24.43
N VAL A 130 -17.30 -26.09 -23.60
CA VAL A 130 -18.52 -26.87 -23.88
C VAL A 130 -19.75 -25.96 -23.98
N ARG A 131 -19.85 -24.91 -23.16
CA ARG A 131 -20.95 -23.93 -23.25
C ARG A 131 -20.95 -23.17 -24.57
N ARG A 132 -19.77 -22.67 -25.00
CA ARG A 132 -19.62 -21.99 -26.29
C ARG A 132 -19.98 -22.92 -27.46
N GLU A 133 -19.46 -24.15 -27.44
CA GLU A 133 -19.75 -25.15 -28.45
C GLU A 133 -21.25 -25.49 -28.49
N LYS A 134 -21.88 -25.64 -27.33
CA LYS A 134 -23.33 -25.89 -27.23
C LYS A 134 -24.14 -24.76 -27.83
N ASP A 135 -23.79 -23.50 -27.55
CA ASP A 135 -24.50 -22.33 -28.08
C ASP A 135 -24.35 -22.22 -29.62
N GLU A 136 -23.18 -22.54 -30.16
CA GLU A 136 -22.94 -22.65 -31.61
C GLU A 136 -23.78 -23.76 -32.26
N VAL A 137 -23.84 -24.94 -31.63
CA VAL A 137 -24.60 -26.10 -32.12
C VAL A 137 -26.11 -25.86 -32.06
N ILE A 138 -26.60 -25.18 -31.02
CA ILE A 138 -28.00 -24.74 -30.91
C ILE A 138 -28.34 -23.74 -32.02
N SER A 139 -27.44 -22.78 -32.29
CA SER A 139 -27.62 -21.80 -33.37
C SER A 139 -27.67 -22.48 -34.75
N ALA A 140 -26.93 -23.57 -34.92
CA ALA A 140 -26.91 -24.41 -36.12
C ALA A 140 -28.06 -25.44 -36.21
N GLN A 141 -29.02 -25.42 -35.27
CA GLN A 141 -30.20 -26.31 -35.21
C GLN A 141 -29.86 -27.81 -35.14
N LYS A 142 -28.67 -28.18 -34.65
CA LYS A 142 -28.26 -29.58 -34.48
C LYS A 142 -28.63 -30.08 -33.08
N TYR A 143 -29.92 -30.38 -32.88
CA TYR A 143 -30.49 -30.67 -31.56
C TYR A 143 -29.93 -31.93 -30.87
N GLU A 144 -29.54 -32.95 -31.64
CA GLU A 144 -28.99 -34.21 -31.10
C GLU A 144 -27.62 -33.99 -30.45
N THR A 145 -26.70 -33.34 -31.16
CA THR A 145 -25.39 -32.94 -30.60
C THR A 145 -25.51 -31.92 -29.47
N ALA A 146 -26.54 -31.05 -29.49
CA ALA A 146 -26.79 -30.13 -28.37
C ALA A 146 -27.21 -30.87 -27.09
N ALA A 147 -27.93 -32.00 -27.21
CA ALA A 147 -28.28 -32.84 -26.07
C ALA A 147 -27.04 -33.50 -25.46
N GLU A 148 -26.12 -34.02 -26.27
CA GLU A 148 -24.86 -34.61 -25.80
C GLU A 148 -23.98 -33.57 -25.07
N LEU A 149 -23.88 -32.35 -25.60
CA LEU A 149 -23.14 -31.26 -24.97
C LEU A 149 -23.78 -30.80 -23.67
N ARG A 150 -25.11 -30.82 -23.56
CA ARG A 150 -25.84 -30.54 -22.32
C ARG A 150 -25.56 -31.58 -21.25
N ASP A 151 -25.53 -32.86 -21.60
CA ASP A 151 -25.18 -33.93 -20.65
C ASP A 151 -23.72 -33.82 -20.19
N ARG A 152 -22.82 -33.44 -21.11
CA ARG A 152 -21.42 -33.16 -20.77
C ARG A 152 -21.28 -31.95 -19.85
N GLU A 153 -22.05 -30.88 -20.10
CA GLU A 153 -22.12 -29.71 -19.24
C GLU A 153 -22.54 -30.09 -17.81
N LEU A 154 -23.61 -30.88 -17.66
CA LEU A 154 -24.09 -31.38 -16.37
C LEU A 154 -23.01 -32.18 -15.61
N LYS A 155 -22.29 -33.05 -16.31
CA LYS A 155 -21.16 -33.83 -15.73
C LYS A 155 -20.01 -32.93 -15.29
N LEU A 156 -19.70 -31.89 -16.06
CA LEU A 156 -18.64 -30.94 -15.70
C LEU A 156 -19.05 -30.07 -14.52
N VAL A 157 -20.30 -29.58 -14.48
CA VAL A 157 -20.84 -28.82 -13.35
C VAL A 157 -20.77 -29.64 -12.06
N THR A 158 -21.28 -30.87 -12.07
CA THR A 158 -21.23 -31.76 -10.89
C THR A 158 -19.80 -32.09 -10.46
N LYS A 159 -18.87 -32.27 -11.41
CA LYS A 159 -17.44 -32.47 -11.11
C LYS A 159 -16.81 -31.23 -10.48
N ILE A 160 -17.13 -30.04 -10.98
CA ILE A 160 -16.66 -28.75 -10.43
C ILE A 160 -17.18 -28.59 -9.00
N GLU A 161 -18.47 -28.83 -8.76
CA GLU A 161 -19.07 -28.78 -7.41
C GLU A 161 -18.37 -29.73 -6.43
N GLN A 162 -18.05 -30.95 -6.85
CA GLN A 162 -17.33 -31.92 -6.00
C GLN A 162 -15.89 -31.49 -5.71
N LEU A 163 -15.18 -30.98 -6.72
CA LEU A 163 -13.81 -30.50 -6.57
C LEU A 163 -13.75 -29.24 -5.70
N ASP A 164 -14.71 -28.32 -5.86
CA ASP A 164 -14.84 -27.11 -5.07
C ASP A 164 -15.19 -27.43 -3.61
N ALA A 165 -16.14 -28.33 -3.37
CA ALA A 165 -16.51 -28.78 -2.03
C ALA A 165 -15.35 -29.52 -1.33
N GLY A 166 -14.61 -30.37 -2.06
CA GLY A 166 -13.42 -31.03 -1.54
C GLY A 166 -12.33 -30.03 -1.16
N TRP A 167 -12.07 -29.06 -2.04
CA TRP A 167 -11.06 -28.03 -1.80
C TRP A 167 -11.40 -27.11 -0.63
N LYS A 168 -12.65 -26.64 -0.53
CA LYS A 168 -13.14 -25.84 0.61
C LYS A 168 -13.07 -26.59 1.94
N LYS A 169 -13.22 -27.92 1.91
CA LYS A 169 -13.09 -28.77 3.12
C LYS A 169 -11.64 -28.95 3.54
N GLU A 170 -10.72 -29.05 2.58
CA GLU A 170 -9.27 -29.14 2.83
C GLU A 170 -8.64 -27.78 3.16
N ASN A 171 -9.25 -26.69 2.69
CA ASN A 171 -8.84 -25.32 2.94
C ASN A 171 -10.04 -24.52 3.48
N PRO A 172 -10.36 -24.62 4.78
CA PRO A 172 -11.49 -23.93 5.39
C PRO A 172 -11.42 -22.40 5.19
N ASP A 173 -10.20 -21.85 5.15
CA ASP A 173 -9.92 -20.41 4.99
C ASP A 173 -9.93 -19.95 3.51
N ALA A 174 -10.20 -20.85 2.57
CA ALA A 174 -10.16 -20.55 1.15
C ALA A 174 -11.35 -19.70 0.64
N GLY A 175 -12.39 -19.54 1.46
CA GLY A 175 -13.59 -18.75 1.11
C GLY A 175 -13.58 -17.31 1.63
N GLU A 176 -12.65 -16.96 2.52
CA GLU A 176 -12.58 -15.63 3.16
C GLU A 176 -11.15 -15.10 3.06
N ALA A 177 -10.67 -14.91 1.83
CA ALA A 177 -9.44 -14.16 1.62
C ALA A 177 -9.63 -12.78 2.26
N LYS A 178 -8.84 -12.50 3.30
CA LYS A 178 -8.94 -11.28 4.09
C LYS A 178 -7.57 -10.65 4.20
N VAL A 179 -7.47 -9.36 3.91
CA VAL A 179 -6.24 -8.60 4.15
C VAL A 179 -6.24 -8.18 5.61
N THR A 180 -5.26 -8.67 6.35
CA THR A 180 -5.05 -8.39 7.78
C THR A 180 -3.94 -7.36 8.00
N ALA A 181 -3.80 -6.88 9.24
CA ALA A 181 -2.67 -6.03 9.62
C ALA A 181 -1.30 -6.71 9.36
N ASP A 182 -1.23 -8.03 9.56
CA ASP A 182 0.01 -8.80 9.35
C ASP A 182 0.42 -8.85 7.87
N ASP A 183 -0.53 -8.96 6.95
CA ASP A 183 -0.24 -8.95 5.51
C ASP A 183 0.38 -7.61 5.08
N ILE A 184 -0.13 -6.51 5.62
CA ILE A 184 0.42 -5.16 5.38
C ILE A 184 1.84 -5.06 5.94
N ALA A 185 2.06 -5.54 7.17
CA ALA A 185 3.38 -5.56 7.78
C ALA A 185 4.37 -6.40 6.95
N GLU A 186 3.95 -7.55 6.42
CA GLU A 186 4.80 -8.34 5.51
C GLU A 186 5.21 -7.55 4.26
N VAL A 187 4.28 -6.81 3.64
CA VAL A 187 4.59 -6.01 2.44
C VAL A 187 5.57 -4.88 2.78
N VAL A 188 5.33 -4.16 3.87
CA VAL A 188 6.24 -3.10 4.33
C VAL A 188 7.63 -3.67 4.61
N ALA A 189 7.71 -4.83 5.26
CA ALA A 189 8.98 -5.50 5.50
C ALA A 189 9.70 -5.89 4.21
N MET A 190 8.96 -6.29 3.18
CA MET A 190 9.52 -6.62 1.87
C MET A 190 10.09 -5.38 1.17
N TRP A 191 9.34 -4.28 1.15
CA TRP A 191 9.76 -3.05 0.48
C TRP A 191 10.95 -2.39 1.17
N THR A 192 10.90 -2.33 2.51
CA THR A 192 11.91 -1.62 3.31
C THR A 192 13.07 -2.50 3.74
N ARG A 193 12.91 -3.84 3.65
CA ARG A 193 13.81 -4.85 4.24
C ARG A 193 13.93 -4.75 5.77
N ILE A 194 12.97 -4.11 6.43
CA ILE A 194 12.91 -3.96 7.88
C ILE A 194 11.76 -4.83 8.41
N PRO A 195 12.02 -5.86 9.23
CA PRO A 195 10.96 -6.71 9.78
C PRO A 195 10.04 -5.88 10.68
N VAL A 196 8.73 -5.84 10.43
CA VAL A 196 7.77 -5.02 11.23
C VAL A 196 6.76 -5.85 12.05
N THR A 197 6.57 -7.13 11.73
CA THR A 197 5.50 -8.02 12.23
C THR A 197 5.52 -8.33 13.74
N ARG A 198 6.57 -7.94 14.48
CA ARG A 198 6.65 -8.13 15.94
C ARG A 198 7.31 -6.97 16.69
N LEU A 199 7.59 -5.86 15.99
CA LEU A 199 8.44 -4.83 16.56
C LEU A 199 7.74 -3.93 17.57
N ASP A 200 6.43 -3.66 17.53
CA ASP A 200 5.91 -2.59 18.40
C ASP A 200 6.03 -2.87 19.92
N VAL A 201 5.98 -4.12 20.38
CA VAL A 201 6.21 -4.46 21.80
C VAL A 201 7.71 -4.58 22.10
N GLU A 202 8.44 -5.32 21.27
CA GLU A 202 9.86 -5.60 21.51
C GLU A 202 10.74 -4.36 21.24
N GLU A 203 10.42 -3.54 20.24
CA GLU A 203 11.05 -2.25 19.96
C GLU A 203 10.79 -1.26 21.07
N LYS A 204 9.56 -1.24 21.64
CA LYS A 204 9.26 -0.41 22.81
C LYS A 204 10.12 -0.82 24.01
N GLU A 205 10.21 -2.12 24.32
CA GLU A 205 11.11 -2.62 25.38
C GLU A 205 12.58 -2.31 25.08
N ARG A 206 13.04 -2.53 23.85
CA ARG A 206 14.41 -2.21 23.42
C ARG A 206 14.71 -0.72 23.56
N LEU A 207 13.75 0.15 23.29
CA LEU A 207 13.90 1.60 23.45
C LEU A 207 13.92 2.05 24.90
N ILE A 208 13.11 1.41 25.74
CA ILE A 208 13.17 1.63 27.20
C ILE A 208 14.56 1.24 27.71
N ASN A 209 15.10 0.11 27.25
CA ASN A 209 16.37 -0.46 27.68
C ASN A 209 17.59 0.01 26.83
N MET A 210 17.40 0.98 25.92
CA MET A 210 18.43 1.33 24.93
C MET A 210 19.68 1.94 25.55
N GLU A 211 19.52 2.75 26.60
CA GLU A 211 20.66 3.38 27.30
C GLU A 211 21.59 2.32 27.90
N ASP A 212 21.02 1.30 28.54
CA ASP A 212 21.80 0.23 29.18
C ASP A 212 22.43 -0.71 28.14
N ALA A 213 21.73 -1.02 27.05
CA ALA A 213 22.29 -1.79 25.95
C ALA A 213 23.48 -1.10 25.27
N LEU A 214 23.45 0.23 25.15
CA LEU A 214 24.53 1.03 24.57
C LEU A 214 25.73 1.15 25.52
N ARG A 215 25.50 1.26 26.84
CA ARG A 215 26.58 1.27 27.85
C ARG A 215 27.44 0.01 27.82
N LEU A 216 26.87 -1.14 27.45
CA LEU A 216 27.64 -2.39 27.32
C LEU A 216 28.68 -2.34 26.19
N ASN A 217 28.46 -1.53 25.17
CA ASN A 217 29.30 -1.47 23.97
C ASN A 217 30.10 -0.16 23.84
N VAL A 218 29.76 0.87 24.62
CA VAL A 218 30.37 2.20 24.54
C VAL A 218 30.88 2.61 25.93
N VAL A 219 32.20 2.70 26.07
CA VAL A 219 32.87 3.01 27.34
C VAL A 219 33.10 4.51 27.48
N GLY A 220 32.69 5.09 28.61
CA GLY A 220 33.05 6.45 29.02
C GLY A 220 32.28 7.58 28.31
N GLN A 221 31.12 7.31 27.72
CA GLN A 221 30.29 8.27 26.99
C GLN A 221 28.84 8.31 27.49
N ASP A 222 28.63 8.22 28.81
CA ASP A 222 27.28 8.14 29.41
C ASP A 222 26.38 9.33 29.02
N GLU A 223 26.94 10.53 28.94
CA GLU A 223 26.20 11.74 28.58
C GLU A 223 25.72 11.69 27.12
N ALA A 224 26.60 11.31 26.19
CA ALA A 224 26.26 11.17 24.78
C ALA A 224 25.22 10.06 24.56
N ILE A 225 25.35 8.93 25.26
CA ILE A 225 24.37 7.83 25.21
C ILE A 225 23.00 8.30 25.69
N SER A 226 22.91 9.06 26.80
CA SER A 226 21.62 9.56 27.29
C SER A 226 20.98 10.58 26.34
N VAL A 227 21.77 11.49 25.77
CA VAL A 227 21.27 12.51 24.82
C VAL A 227 20.73 11.85 23.56
N ILE A 228 21.49 10.92 22.96
CA ILE A 228 21.07 10.19 21.77
C ILE A 228 19.84 9.35 22.08
N SER A 229 19.82 8.64 23.21
CA SER A 229 18.70 7.77 23.57
C SER A 229 17.41 8.52 23.85
N LYS A 230 17.49 9.70 24.46
CA LYS A 230 16.32 10.59 24.62
C LYS A 230 15.84 11.14 23.27
N ALA A 231 16.74 11.52 22.37
CA ALA A 231 16.38 12.01 21.04
C ALA A 231 15.73 10.92 20.19
N VAL A 232 16.31 9.71 20.16
CA VAL A 232 15.74 8.55 19.46
C VAL A 232 14.37 8.21 20.05
N ARG A 233 14.21 8.14 21.37
CA ARG A 233 12.89 7.92 21.99
C ARG A 233 11.88 8.99 21.61
N ARG A 234 12.23 10.29 21.67
CA ARG A 234 11.34 11.39 21.30
C ARG A 234 10.91 11.36 19.83
N SER A 235 11.78 10.89 18.94
CA SER A 235 11.43 10.76 17.52
C SER A 235 10.38 9.68 17.27
N ARG A 236 10.08 8.84 18.26
CA ARG A 236 9.15 7.74 18.13
C ARG A 236 7.75 8.08 18.65
N PRO A 237 6.68 7.67 17.94
CA PRO A 237 5.30 8.10 18.22
C PRO A 237 4.82 7.82 19.65
N TRP A 238 5.28 6.71 20.25
CA TRP A 238 4.86 6.28 21.59
C TRP A 238 5.41 7.14 22.74
N PHE A 239 6.40 8.00 22.51
CA PHE A 239 7.00 8.87 23.53
C PHE A 239 6.71 10.37 23.29
N GLU A 240 5.82 10.73 22.36
CA GLU A 240 5.50 12.13 22.10
C GLU A 240 4.81 12.82 23.29
N ARG A 241 5.31 14.02 23.62
CA ARG A 241 4.47 15.12 24.10
C ARG A 241 4.43 16.14 22.97
N SER A 242 3.22 16.39 22.46
CA SER A 242 2.76 17.55 21.69
C SER A 242 3.83 18.59 21.31
N GLN A 243 3.99 18.75 19.98
CA GLN A 243 4.67 19.82 19.24
C GLN A 243 6.21 19.85 19.30
N THR A 244 6.86 19.23 18.31
CA THR A 244 7.84 19.89 17.41
C THR A 244 8.30 18.93 16.30
N SER A 245 8.53 19.48 15.10
CA SER A 245 8.90 18.77 13.87
C SER A 245 10.09 17.80 14.05
N ASN A 246 9.89 16.55 13.62
CA ASN A 246 10.82 15.42 13.75
C ASN A 246 12.05 15.54 12.82
N ARG A 247 12.98 16.44 13.13
CA ARG A 247 14.33 16.46 12.52
C ARG A 247 15.40 16.45 13.60
N SER A 248 15.77 15.26 14.06
CA SER A 248 16.92 15.08 14.96
C SER A 248 18.21 15.18 14.16
N ILE A 249 18.88 16.34 14.20
CA ILE A 249 20.24 16.51 13.66
C ILE A 249 21.23 16.23 14.79
N PHE A 250 22.06 15.20 14.63
CA PHE A 250 23.12 14.87 15.58
C PHE A 250 24.45 15.48 15.11
N VAL A 251 25.14 16.17 16.01
CA VAL A 251 26.51 16.64 15.79
C VAL A 251 27.40 15.98 16.84
N LEU A 252 28.22 15.01 16.41
CA LEU A 252 29.23 14.37 17.24
C LEU A 252 30.49 15.24 17.25
N LEU A 253 30.71 15.96 18.34
CA LEU A 253 31.96 16.67 18.58
C LEU A 253 32.95 15.71 19.24
N ALA A 254 33.79 15.08 18.43
CA ALA A 254 34.91 14.28 18.93
C ALA A 254 36.15 15.17 19.11
N GLN A 255 36.64 15.31 20.33
CA GLN A 255 38.06 15.59 20.54
C GLN A 255 38.81 14.28 20.32
N LEU A 256 39.76 14.28 19.36
CA LEU A 256 40.68 13.18 19.09
C LEU A 256 41.57 12.95 20.33
N VAL A 257 41.06 12.23 21.32
CA VAL A 257 41.89 11.58 22.34
C VAL A 257 41.89 10.09 22.01
N SER A 258 43.04 9.66 21.50
CA SER A 258 43.39 8.29 21.14
C SER A 258 42.76 7.23 22.07
N ALA A 259 41.89 6.40 21.52
CA ALA A 259 41.61 5.06 22.04
C ALA A 259 41.67 4.06 20.90
N LYS A 260 42.87 3.96 20.31
CA LYS A 260 43.29 2.80 19.54
C LYS A 260 43.61 1.68 20.53
N ARG A 261 42.67 0.78 20.80
CA ARG A 261 42.94 -0.61 21.21
C ARG A 261 41.67 -1.45 21.14
N ILE A 262 41.52 -2.07 19.98
CA ILE A 262 40.81 -3.34 19.82
C ILE A 262 41.79 -4.41 20.35
N VAL A 263 41.39 -5.10 21.42
CA VAL A 263 41.61 -6.55 21.63
C VAL A 263 40.32 -7.08 22.23
#